data_AF-A0A7I8DLB9-F1
#
_entry.id   AF-A0A7I8DLB9-F1
#
_cell.length_a   1.000
_cell.length_b   1.000
_cell.length_c   1.000
_cell.angle_alpha   90.00
_cell.angle_beta   90.00
_cell.angle_gamma   90.00
#
_symmetry.space_group_name_H-M   'P 1'
#
loop_
_entity.id
_entity.type
_entity.pdbx_description
1 polymer ?
#
loop_
_entity_poly.entity_id
_entity_poly.type
_entity_poly.pdbx_seq_one_letter_code
_entity_poly.pdbx_strand_id
1 'polypeptide(L)'
;MDALDNHIQHTGRRLFLAYIMLNGVNDSPDHAKALLNLLQNRGPWTHLYHVDLIPYNATDKTSRTFTSSDKGTMKRFRDILHGNGISVATRTQFGSDISAACGQLHGVEKDCIAAVESFHKKNEV
;
A
#
# COMPACT_ATOMS: atom_id res chain seq x y z
N MET A 1 12.80 10.61 -2.61
CA MET A 1 13.72 9.47 -2.85
C MET A 1 15.09 9.68 -2.20
N ASP A 2 15.66 10.89 -2.22
CA ASP A 2 17.01 11.14 -1.66
C ASP A 2 17.14 10.78 -0.17
N ALA A 3 16.10 11.02 0.63
CA ALA A 3 16.07 10.58 2.03
C ALA A 3 16.16 9.04 2.18
N LEU A 4 15.57 8.29 1.24
CA LEU A 4 15.64 6.82 1.23
C LEU A 4 17.04 6.35 0.84
N ASP A 5 17.64 6.99 -0.17
CA ASP A 5 19.03 6.73 -0.56
C ASP A 5 19.99 7.00 0.58
N ASN A 6 19.85 8.15 1.25
CA ASN A 6 20.65 8.48 2.42
C ASN A 6 20.50 7.41 3.51
N HIS A 7 19.28 6.96 3.80
CA HIS A 7 19.07 5.89 4.77
C HIS A 7 19.79 4.60 4.39
N ILE A 8 19.73 4.20 3.10
CA ILE A 8 20.44 3.02 2.61
C ILE A 8 21.95 3.19 2.75
N GLN A 9 22.50 4.34 2.35
CA GLN A 9 23.94 4.61 2.43
C GLN A 9 24.46 4.57 3.88
N HIS A 10 23.68 5.05 4.85
CA HIS A 10 24.08 5.07 6.25
C HIS A 10 23.90 3.72 6.94
N THR A 11 22.93 2.90 6.53
CA THR A 11 22.55 1.68 7.26
C THR A 11 22.88 0.37 6.54
N GLY A 12 23.05 0.40 5.22
CA GLY A 12 23.15 -0.79 4.37
C GLY A 12 21.90 -1.66 4.35
N ARG A 13 20.77 -1.19 4.92
CA ARG A 13 19.54 -1.99 5.05
C ARG A 13 18.69 -1.90 3.79
N ARG A 14 18.06 -3.03 3.44
CA ARG A 14 17.06 -3.10 2.38
C ARG A 14 15.82 -2.27 2.76
N LEU A 15 15.32 -1.48 1.81
CA LEU A 15 14.09 -0.70 1.95
C LEU A 15 12.93 -1.38 1.20
N PHE A 16 11.76 -1.41 1.84
CA PHE A 16 10.54 -1.99 1.31
C PHE A 16 9.57 -0.86 0.91
N LEU A 17 9.25 -0.78 -0.38
CA LEU A 17 8.32 0.17 -0.94
C LEU A 17 6.97 -0.51 -1.13
N ALA A 18 5.98 -0.09 -0.34
CA ALA A 18 4.61 -0.54 -0.48
C ALA A 18 3.97 0.11 -1.72
N TYR A 19 3.42 -0.71 -2.63
CA TYR A 19 2.73 -0.27 -3.83
C TYR A 19 1.35 -0.91 -3.91
N ILE A 20 0.29 -0.11 -3.71
CA ILE A 20 -1.09 -0.61 -3.78
C ILE A 20 -1.49 -0.74 -5.25
N MET A 21 -2.04 -1.89 -5.63
CA MET A 21 -2.47 -2.21 -6.98
C MET A 21 -3.96 -1.86 -7.17
N LEU A 22 -4.21 -0.76 -7.88
CA LEU A 22 -5.54 -0.24 -8.18
C LEU A 22 -5.85 -0.42 -9.67
N ASN A 23 -6.91 -1.16 -9.94
CA ASN A 23 -7.35 -1.52 -11.29
C ASN A 23 -7.62 -0.29 -12.16
N GLY A 24 -6.89 -0.16 -13.27
CA GLY A 24 -7.06 0.91 -14.25
C GLY A 24 -6.53 2.28 -13.81
N VAL A 25 -5.93 2.38 -12.62
CA VAL A 25 -5.44 3.65 -12.05
C VAL A 25 -3.92 3.70 -12.05
N ASN A 26 -3.27 2.68 -11.50
CA ASN A 26 -1.81 2.67 -11.33
C ASN A 26 -1.17 1.31 -11.68
N ASP A 27 -1.87 0.45 -12.42
CA ASP A 27 -1.46 -0.95 -12.63
C ASP A 27 -1.10 -1.30 -14.08
N SER A 28 -1.07 -0.31 -14.98
CA SER A 28 -0.63 -0.48 -16.36
C SER A 28 0.86 -0.88 -16.48
N PRO A 29 1.27 -1.51 -17.60
CA PRO A 29 2.67 -1.78 -17.88
C PRO A 29 3.55 -0.52 -17.91
N ASP A 30 2.99 0.64 -18.29
CA ASP A 30 3.76 1.88 -18.33
C ASP A 30 3.99 2.46 -16.94
N HIS A 31 3.06 2.25 -15.99
CA HIS A 31 3.32 2.53 -14.58
C HIS A 31 4.44 1.63 -14.01
N ALA A 32 4.47 0.35 -14.39
CA ALA A 32 5.57 -0.55 -14.00
C ALA A 32 6.92 -0.08 -14.54
N LYS A 33 6.98 0.34 -15.82
CA LYS A 33 8.19 0.92 -16.44
C LYS A 33 8.60 2.24 -15.80
N ALA A 34 7.65 3.11 -15.45
CA ALA A 34 7.93 4.36 -14.78
C ALA A 34 8.54 4.12 -13.38
N LEU A 35 7.97 3.17 -12.62
CA LEU A 35 8.52 2.76 -11.33
C LEU A 35 9.92 2.12 -11.49
N LEU A 36 10.11 1.27 -12.50
CA LEU A 36 11.41 0.69 -12.83
C LEU A 36 12.45 1.79 -13.08
N ASN A 37 12.14 2.75 -13.96
CA ASN A 37 13.04 3.84 -14.31
C ASN A 37 13.37 4.72 -13.08
N LEU A 38 12.39 4.95 -12.20
CA LEU A 38 12.62 5.68 -10.95
C LEU A 38 13.65 4.98 -10.06
N LEU A 39 13.58 3.64 -9.96
CA LEU A 39 14.43 2.84 -9.09
C LEU A 39 15.81 2.56 -9.70
N GLN A 40 15.90 2.28 -11.00
CA GLN A 40 17.19 2.02 -11.67
C GLN A 40 18.10 3.25 -11.67
N ASN A 41 17.52 4.45 -11.70
CA ASN A 41 18.28 5.69 -11.68
C ASN A 41 18.75 6.13 -10.28
N ARG A 42 18.58 5.28 -9.24
CA ARG A 42 19.05 5.63 -7.87
C ARG A 42 20.54 5.39 -7.67
N GLY A 43 21.19 4.58 -8.50
CA GLY A 43 22.64 4.33 -8.42
C GLY A 43 23.00 2.95 -7.82
N PRO A 44 24.19 2.78 -7.22
CA PRO A 44 24.73 1.45 -6.89
C PRO A 44 23.92 0.69 -5.83
N TRP A 45 23.13 1.38 -5.01
CA TRP A 45 22.26 0.78 -4.01
C TRP A 45 20.88 0.37 -4.53
N THR A 46 20.62 0.43 -5.84
CA THR A 46 19.34 0.02 -6.45
C THR A 46 18.88 -1.37 -6.00
N HIS A 47 19.81 -2.32 -5.85
CA HIS A 47 19.54 -3.68 -5.40
C HIS A 47 18.99 -3.81 -3.95
N LEU A 48 19.07 -2.73 -3.16
CA LEU A 48 18.53 -2.64 -1.81
C LEU A 48 17.11 -2.09 -1.77
N TYR A 49 16.53 -1.72 -2.91
CA TYR A 49 15.10 -1.47 -3.00
C TYR A 49 14.33 -2.78 -3.26
N HIS A 50 13.25 -2.97 -2.51
CA HIS A 50 12.30 -4.05 -2.68
C HIS A 50 10.89 -3.46 -2.82
N VAL A 51 10.13 -3.91 -3.81
CA VAL A 51 8.75 -3.45 -4.02
C VAL A 51 7.77 -4.52 -3.53
N ASP A 52 6.89 -4.14 -2.62
CA ASP A 52 5.77 -4.97 -2.18
C ASP A 52 4.51 -4.55 -2.92
N LEU A 53 4.07 -5.37 -3.88
CA LEU A 53 2.77 -5.19 -4.53
C LEU A 53 1.66 -5.66 -3.59
N ILE A 54 0.79 -4.74 -3.20
CA ILE A 54 -0.31 -4.97 -2.28
C ILE A 54 -1.61 -4.93 -3.08
N PRO A 55 -2.33 -6.05 -3.23
CA PRO A 55 -3.67 -5.99 -3.81
C PRO A 55 -4.56 -5.09 -2.95
N TYR A 56 -5.38 -4.26 -3.59
CA TYR A 56 -6.30 -3.39 -2.88
C TYR A 56 -7.37 -4.22 -2.16
N ASN A 57 -7.66 -3.85 -0.91
CA ASN A 57 -8.75 -4.40 -0.13
C ASN A 57 -9.89 -3.39 -0.12
N ALA A 58 -10.98 -3.69 -0.85
CA ALA A 58 -12.20 -2.91 -0.70
C ALA A 58 -12.76 -3.09 0.73
N THR A 59 -13.35 -2.03 1.27
CA THR A 59 -14.15 -2.07 2.50
C THR A 59 -15.52 -1.49 2.22
N ASP A 60 -16.49 -1.83 3.07
CA ASP A 60 -17.87 -1.32 2.97
C ASP A 60 -17.94 0.21 3.14
N LYS A 61 -16.89 0.82 3.72
CA LYS A 61 -16.78 2.27 3.96
C LYS A 61 -16.01 3.03 2.88
N THR A 62 -15.23 2.35 2.06
CA THR A 62 -14.50 2.98 0.96
C THR A 62 -15.40 3.06 -0.27
N SER A 63 -15.44 4.24 -0.91
CA SER A 63 -16.17 4.44 -2.18
C SER A 63 -15.87 3.31 -3.18
N ARG A 64 -16.89 2.74 -3.83
CA ARG A 64 -16.76 1.69 -4.86
C ARG A 64 -15.99 2.12 -6.12
N THR A 65 -15.41 3.33 -6.12
CA THR A 65 -14.64 3.89 -7.23
C THR A 65 -13.36 3.11 -7.51
N PHE A 66 -12.76 2.47 -6.50
CA PHE A 66 -11.53 1.71 -6.66
C PHE A 66 -11.75 0.21 -6.52
N THR A 67 -11.07 -0.56 -7.39
CA THR A 67 -11.08 -2.01 -7.38
C THR A 67 -9.66 -2.55 -7.41
N SER A 68 -9.48 -3.77 -6.92
CA SER A 68 -8.18 -4.45 -6.95
C SER A 68 -7.83 -4.91 -8.36
N SER A 69 -6.57 -4.75 -8.75
CA SER A 69 -6.06 -5.28 -10.01
C SER A 69 -6.21 -6.81 -10.08
N ASP A 70 -6.48 -7.34 -11.27
CA ASP A 70 -6.58 -8.78 -11.47
C ASP A 70 -5.20 -9.48 -11.34
N LYS A 71 -5.21 -10.78 -11.05
CA LYS A 71 -3.99 -11.58 -10.87
C LYS A 71 -3.05 -11.55 -12.08
N GLY A 72 -3.58 -11.47 -13.30
CA GLY A 72 -2.81 -11.39 -14.53
C GLY A 72 -2.09 -10.06 -14.65
N THR A 73 -2.77 -8.95 -14.35
CA THR A 73 -2.17 -7.61 -14.31
C THR A 73 -1.08 -7.51 -13.24
N MET A 74 -1.36 -7.98 -12.02
CA MET A 74 -0.36 -8.03 -10.95
C MET A 74 0.87 -8.88 -11.35
N LYS A 75 0.64 -10.03 -12.00
CA LYS A 75 1.71 -10.88 -12.51
C LYS A 75 2.56 -10.14 -13.54
N ARG A 76 1.96 -9.50 -14.54
CA ARG A 76 2.70 -8.73 -15.56
C ARG A 76 3.50 -7.59 -14.93
N PHE A 77 2.90 -6.83 -14.02
CA PHE A 77 3.57 -5.73 -13.32
C PHE A 77 4.80 -6.23 -12.55
N ARG A 78 4.65 -7.31 -11.77
CA ARG A 78 5.74 -7.96 -11.06
C ARG A 78 6.82 -8.46 -12.02
N ASP A 79 6.44 -9.13 -13.10
CA ASP A 79 7.38 -9.72 -14.05
C ASP A 79 8.22 -8.63 -14.76
N ILE A 80 7.64 -7.45 -15.04
CA ILE A 80 8.38 -6.28 -15.57
C ILE A 80 9.45 -5.82 -14.57
N LEU A 81 9.11 -5.65 -13.29
CA LEU A 81 10.08 -5.23 -12.27
C LEU A 81 11.17 -6.28 -12.05
N HIS A 82 10.75 -7.53 -11.83
CA HIS A 82 11.65 -8.64 -11.56
C HIS A 82 12.60 -8.93 -12.73
N GLY A 83 12.07 -8.94 -13.96
CA GLY A 83 12.86 -9.16 -15.18
C GLY A 83 13.93 -8.10 -15.43
N ASN A 84 13.82 -6.93 -14.79
CA ASN A 84 14.78 -5.83 -14.89
C ASN A 84 15.60 -5.62 -13.61
N GLY A 85 15.68 -6.64 -12.75
CA GLY A 85 16.58 -6.66 -11.59
C GLY A 85 16.06 -5.95 -10.34
N ILE A 86 14.79 -5.50 -10.32
CA ILE A 86 14.17 -4.96 -9.11
C ILE A 86 13.58 -6.11 -8.29
N SER A 87 13.96 -6.18 -7.02
CA SER A 87 13.39 -7.15 -6.10
C SER A 87 11.92 -6.80 -5.84
N VAL A 88 11.01 -7.75 -6.02
CA VAL A 88 9.57 -7.51 -5.89
C VAL A 88 8.85 -8.75 -5.35
N ALA A 89 7.88 -8.54 -4.48
CA ALA A 89 6.96 -9.56 -4.00
C ALA A 89 5.51 -9.10 -4.14
N THR A 90 4.58 -10.05 -4.19
CA THR A 90 3.15 -9.76 -4.05
C THR A 90 2.73 -10.21 -2.66
N ARG A 91 2.16 -9.30 -1.86
CA ARG A 91 1.72 -9.64 -0.50
C ARG A 91 0.47 -10.50 -0.54
N THR A 92 0.52 -11.64 0.16
CA THR A 92 -0.66 -12.44 0.48
C THR A 92 -1.51 -11.69 1.49
N GLN A 93 -2.80 -11.56 1.22
CA GLN A 93 -3.74 -10.97 2.16
C GLN A 93 -4.18 -12.04 3.16
N PHE A 94 -4.01 -11.76 4.45
CA PHE A 94 -4.58 -12.55 5.54
C PHE A 94 -5.63 -11.70 6.25
N GLY A 95 -6.79 -12.27 6.59
CA GLY A 95 -7.82 -11.60 7.38
C GLY A 95 -8.76 -10.65 6.62
N SER A 96 -8.80 -10.70 5.28
CA SER A 96 -9.77 -9.93 4.48
C SER A 96 -11.21 -10.37 4.73
N ASP A 97 -11.41 -11.62 5.12
CA ASP A 97 -12.67 -12.23 5.54
C ASP A 97 -13.20 -11.72 6.89
N ILE A 98 -12.31 -11.16 7.73
CA ILE A 98 -12.65 -10.62 9.05
C ILE A 98 -12.41 -9.10 9.15
N SER A 99 -12.29 -8.40 8.02
CA SER A 99 -12.03 -6.95 7.98
C SER A 99 -10.77 -6.51 8.75
N ALA A 100 -9.75 -7.37 8.82
CA ALA A 100 -8.50 -7.10 9.53
C ALA A 100 -7.28 -6.92 8.60
N ALA A 101 -7.49 -6.93 7.28
CA ALA A 101 -6.40 -6.70 6.34
C ALA A 101 -5.89 -5.25 6.41
N CYS A 102 -4.66 -5.00 5.94
CA CYS A 102 -4.07 -3.67 5.95
C CYS A 102 -5.00 -2.63 5.30
N GLY A 103 -5.30 -1.55 6.03
CA GLY A 103 -6.25 -0.50 5.61
C GLY A 103 -7.70 -0.71 6.03
N GLN A 104 -8.06 -1.88 6.57
CA GLN A 104 -9.44 -2.18 7.02
C GLN A 104 -9.69 -1.86 8.50
N LEU A 105 -8.62 -1.56 9.27
CA LEU A 105 -8.70 -1.16 10.67
C LEU A 105 -9.25 0.27 10.80
N HIS A 106 -10.55 0.43 10.61
CA HIS A 106 -11.27 1.59 11.12
C HIS A 106 -11.74 1.27 12.53
N GLY A 107 -11.45 2.13 13.51
CA GLY A 107 -12.20 2.09 14.76
C GLY A 107 -13.70 2.20 14.44
N VAL A 108 -14.56 1.55 15.22
CA VAL A 108 -15.90 2.10 15.39
C VAL A 108 -15.68 3.40 16.15
N GLU A 109 -15.66 4.51 15.42
CA GLU A 109 -15.88 5.82 16.01
C GLU A 109 -17.30 5.74 16.61
N LYS A 110 -17.38 5.31 17.88
CA LYS A 110 -18.60 5.55 18.65
C LYS A 110 -18.69 7.05 18.70
N ASP A 111 -19.66 7.62 17.98
CA ASP A 111 -19.96 9.04 17.99
C ASP A 111 -19.76 9.59 19.40
N CYS A 112 -18.65 10.29 19.61
CA CYS A 112 -18.32 10.90 20.90
C CYS A 112 -19.43 11.87 21.33
N ILE A 113 -20.24 12.32 20.36
CA ILE A 113 -21.40 13.17 20.51
C ILE A 113 -22.47 12.52 21.42
N ALA A 114 -22.82 11.24 21.23
CA ALA A 114 -23.86 10.58 22.03
C ALA A 114 -23.44 10.40 23.51
N ALA A 115 -22.15 10.23 23.76
CA ALA A 115 -21.60 10.13 25.11
C ALA A 115 -21.57 11.51 25.81
N VAL A 116 -21.27 12.58 25.08
CA VAL A 116 -21.25 13.97 25.60
C VAL A 116 -22.67 14.47 25.89
N GLU A 117 -23.64 14.20 25.01
CA GLU A 117 -25.05 14.57 25.23
C GLU A 117 -25.67 13.84 26.43
N SER A 118 -25.34 12.56 26.60
CA SER A 118 -25.79 11.78 27.77
C SER A 118 -25.16 12.25 29.08
N PHE A 119 -23.97 12.85 29.03
CA PHE A 119 -23.29 13.39 30.21
C PHE A 119 -23.84 14.76 30.62
N HIS A 120 -24.17 15.64 29.66
CA HIS A 120 -24.80 16.94 29.97
C HIS A 120 -26.21 16.76 30.56
N LYS A 121 -27.02 15.85 30.03
CA LYS A 121 -28.39 15.61 30.51
C LYS A 121 -28.48 15.02 31.92
N LYS A 122 -27.37 14.45 32.44
CA LYS A 122 -27.32 13.79 33.75
C LYS A 122 -26.80 14.70 34.87
N ASN A 123 -26.26 15.87 34.53
CA ASN A 123 -25.68 16.83 35.47
C ASN A 123 -26.43 18.17 35.55
N GLU A 124 -27.60 18.29 34.91
CA GLU A 124 -28.54 19.42 35.09
C GLU A 124 -29.67 19.04 36.07
N VAL A 125 -29.32 18.75 37.32
CA VAL A 125 -30.23 18.83 38.49
C VAL A 125 -29.49 19.50 39.64
#